data_AF-A0A3Q2PAI0-F1
#
_entry.id   AF-A0A3Q2PAI0-F1
#
_cell.length_a   1.000
_cell.length_b   1.000
_cell.length_c   1.000
_cell.angle_alpha   90.00
_cell.angle_beta   90.00
_cell.angle_gamma   90.00
#
_symmetry.space_group_name_H-M   'P 1'
#
loop_
_entity.id
_entity.type
_entity.pdbx_description
1 polymer ?
#
loop_
_entity_poly.entity_id
_entity_poly.type
_entity_poly.pdbx_seq_one_letter_code
_entity_poly.pdbx_strand_id
1 'polypeptide(L)'
;VLNILFLPISITVRHPRRFGDESERFLSDVLLPNLVWHAGRTAAAVRTSALSCLLALLHGGAITAGQVGEKLSPLVLSALEEDSQTSRLLACRSLSATLQLIGTSLHHEALNRIYPELLKRLDDSSEEVRSVALQAVGLWLSSLTSDYNPELFAPHLQLLFQQLLLHLDDPDSAVQDQVLEVLKKGSSVHPSLLQREAEAVRDKQRSPLRCDLLLQHISSPSTETDASNTQNTSRLKVVP
;
A
#
# COMPACT_ATOMS: atom_id res chain seq x y z
N VAL A 1 13.73 -23.07 -12.21
CA VAL A 1 14.52 -22.70 -11.01
C VAL A 1 13.78 -21.71 -10.08
N LEU A 2 12.73 -21.00 -10.56
CA LEU A 2 12.00 -20.00 -9.76
C LEU A 2 10.88 -20.53 -8.83
N ASN A 3 10.62 -21.84 -8.77
CA ASN A 3 9.42 -22.39 -8.13
C ASN A 3 9.64 -23.03 -6.74
N ILE A 4 10.83 -22.86 -6.14
CA ILE A 4 11.18 -23.45 -4.83
C ILE A 4 11.14 -22.40 -3.70
N LEU A 5 10.99 -21.11 -4.01
CA LEU A 5 11.03 -20.03 -3.01
C LEU A 5 9.69 -19.72 -2.29
N PHE A 6 8.63 -20.48 -2.56
CA PHE A 6 7.29 -20.27 -1.99
C PHE A 6 6.90 -21.28 -0.90
N LEU A 7 7.86 -21.94 -0.26
CA LEU A 7 7.56 -22.71 0.95
C LEU A 7 7.52 -21.77 2.17
N PRO A 8 6.46 -21.82 3.00
CA PRO A 8 6.45 -21.07 4.25
C PRO A 8 7.63 -21.51 5.12
N ILE A 9 8.50 -20.56 5.47
CA ILE A 9 9.71 -20.75 6.31
C ILE A 9 9.37 -21.33 7.69
N SER A 10 8.08 -21.31 8.09
CA SER A 10 7.57 -21.85 9.35
C SER A 10 7.86 -23.34 9.59
N ILE A 11 8.28 -24.12 8.58
CA ILE A 11 8.52 -25.57 8.72
C ILE A 11 9.99 -25.90 9.06
N THR A 12 10.92 -24.93 9.06
CA THR A 12 12.37 -25.24 9.14
C THR A 12 13.17 -24.41 10.15
N VAL A 13 12.55 -23.74 11.13
CA VAL A 13 13.30 -22.97 12.13
C VAL A 13 13.37 -23.72 13.46
N ARG A 14 14.47 -24.43 13.71
CA ARG A 14 14.74 -25.10 15.01
C ARG A 14 15.14 -24.11 16.12
N HIS A 15 15.50 -22.85 15.79
CA HIS A 15 15.89 -21.82 16.76
C HIS A 15 15.52 -20.39 16.29
N PRO A 16 14.38 -19.82 16.76
CA PRO A 16 13.85 -18.54 16.28
C PRO A 16 14.77 -17.32 16.47
N ARG A 17 15.49 -17.25 17.60
CA ARG A 17 16.37 -16.11 17.90
C ARG A 17 17.61 -16.05 17.01
N ARG A 18 18.21 -17.21 16.71
CA ARG A 18 19.39 -17.30 15.86
C ARG A 18 19.09 -16.92 14.41
N PHE A 19 17.89 -17.25 13.95
CA PHE A 19 17.42 -16.88 12.61
C PHE A 19 17.19 -15.37 12.45
N GLY A 20 16.75 -14.67 13.51
CA GLY A 20 16.62 -13.22 13.51
C GLY A 20 17.96 -12.49 13.37
N ASP A 21 18.98 -12.91 14.11
CA ASP A 21 20.32 -12.31 14.01
C ASP A 21 20.98 -12.60 12.64
N GLU A 22 20.73 -13.79 12.08
CA GLU A 22 21.22 -14.18 10.75
C GLU A 22 20.47 -13.42 9.63
N SER A 23 19.17 -13.17 9.77
CA SER A 23 18.39 -12.39 8.80
C SER A 23 18.77 -10.91 8.80
N GLU A 24 19.11 -10.35 9.97
CA GLU A 24 19.60 -8.97 10.07
C GLU A 24 20.93 -8.78 9.31
N ARG A 25 21.90 -9.67 9.55
CA ARG A 25 23.19 -9.63 8.85
C ARG A 25 23.04 -9.86 7.36
N PHE A 26 22.18 -10.78 6.95
CA PHE A 26 21.91 -11.00 5.53
C PHE A 26 21.28 -9.77 4.89
N LEU A 27 20.35 -9.10 5.58
CA LEU A 27 19.78 -7.85 5.11
C LEU A 27 20.87 -6.77 4.99
N SER A 28 21.63 -6.51 6.06
CA SER A 28 22.60 -5.41 6.11
C SER A 28 23.81 -5.61 5.21
N ASP A 29 24.36 -6.82 5.17
CA ASP A 29 25.68 -7.09 4.59
C ASP A 29 25.56 -7.62 3.15
N VAL A 30 24.41 -8.20 2.79
CA VAL A 30 24.19 -8.79 1.46
C VAL A 30 23.13 -8.02 0.69
N LEU A 31 21.93 -7.83 1.22
CA LEU A 31 20.84 -7.28 0.42
C LEU A 31 20.95 -5.76 0.21
N LEU A 32 21.09 -4.97 1.28
CA LEU A 32 21.10 -3.51 1.15
C LEU A 32 22.19 -2.99 0.19
N PRO A 33 23.45 -3.48 0.22
CA PRO A 33 24.47 -3.04 -0.73
C PRO A 33 24.12 -3.37 -2.18
N ASN A 34 23.46 -4.53 -2.39
CA ASN A 34 23.05 -4.98 -3.73
C ASN A 34 21.74 -4.36 -4.21
N LEU A 35 21.05 -3.56 -3.40
CA LEU A 35 19.91 -2.73 -3.81
C LEU A 35 20.34 -1.33 -4.26
N VAL A 36 21.56 -0.91 -3.95
CA VAL A 36 22.09 0.41 -4.37
C VAL A 36 22.18 0.48 -5.89
N TRP A 37 21.65 1.55 -6.46
CA TRP A 37 21.68 1.77 -7.90
C TRP A 37 23.11 1.94 -8.42
N HIS A 38 23.40 1.20 -9.47
CA HIS A 38 24.63 1.29 -10.26
C HIS A 38 24.30 1.07 -11.73
N ALA A 39 24.99 1.77 -12.63
CA ALA A 39 24.76 1.65 -14.06
C ALA A 39 25.15 0.27 -14.60
N GLY A 40 24.42 -0.18 -15.63
CA GLY A 40 24.75 -1.38 -16.40
C GLY A 40 23.86 -2.59 -16.11
N ARG A 41 23.72 -3.46 -17.12
CA ARG A 41 22.78 -4.60 -17.09
C ARG A 41 23.08 -5.62 -16.00
N THR A 42 24.36 -5.89 -15.73
CA THR A 42 24.76 -6.80 -14.65
C THR A 42 24.32 -6.27 -13.28
N ALA A 43 24.53 -4.98 -13.02
CA ALA A 43 24.10 -4.35 -11.79
C ALA A 43 22.57 -4.35 -11.64
N ALA A 44 21.83 -4.09 -12.72
CA ALA A 44 20.36 -4.20 -12.73
C ALA A 44 19.87 -5.63 -12.42
N ALA A 45 20.52 -6.65 -12.99
CA ALA A 45 20.20 -8.05 -12.70
C ALA A 45 20.47 -8.43 -11.24
N VAL A 46 21.56 -7.92 -10.65
CA VAL A 46 21.89 -8.08 -9.24
C VAL A 46 20.82 -7.41 -8.36
N ARG A 47 20.42 -6.18 -8.65
CA ARG A 47 19.33 -5.50 -7.92
C ARG A 47 18.01 -6.24 -8.02
N THR A 48 17.68 -6.77 -9.19
CA THR A 48 16.47 -7.58 -9.40
C THR A 48 16.49 -8.84 -8.52
N SER A 49 17.64 -9.51 -8.45
CA SER A 49 17.84 -10.67 -7.57
C SER A 49 17.71 -10.27 -6.10
N ALA A 50 18.31 -9.15 -5.70
CA ALA A 50 18.23 -8.62 -4.33
C ALA A 50 16.78 -8.25 -3.95
N LEU A 51 16.01 -7.62 -4.83
CA LEU A 51 14.58 -7.33 -4.63
C LEU A 51 13.76 -8.62 -4.48
N SER A 52 14.05 -9.63 -5.29
CA SER A 52 13.38 -10.94 -5.16
C SER A 52 13.67 -11.58 -3.80
N CYS A 53 14.92 -11.51 -3.31
CA CYS A 53 15.28 -12.00 -1.99
C CYS A 53 14.63 -11.19 -0.87
N LEU A 54 14.61 -9.86 -0.99
CA LEU A 54 13.95 -8.98 -0.03
C LEU A 54 12.45 -9.33 0.10
N LEU A 55 11.76 -9.47 -1.04
CA LEU A 55 10.35 -9.82 -1.05
C LEU A 55 10.09 -11.17 -0.38
N ALA A 56 10.94 -12.16 -0.64
CA ALA A 56 10.84 -13.47 0.00
C ALA A 56 11.02 -13.41 1.52
N LEU A 57 11.95 -12.58 2.02
CA LEU A 57 12.16 -12.40 3.44
C LEU A 57 11.00 -11.68 4.12
N LEU A 58 10.42 -10.68 3.45
CA LEU A 58 9.24 -9.95 3.93
C LEU A 58 8.01 -10.88 4.02
N HIS A 59 7.69 -11.61 2.96
CA HIS A 59 6.58 -12.57 2.96
C HIS A 59 6.82 -13.76 3.90
N GLY A 60 8.07 -14.19 4.05
CA GLY A 60 8.45 -15.28 4.93
C GLY A 60 8.44 -14.95 6.42
N GLY A 61 8.22 -13.68 6.79
CA GLY A 61 8.30 -13.21 8.18
C GLY A 61 9.71 -13.32 8.78
N ALA A 62 10.74 -13.41 7.93
CA ALA A 62 12.14 -13.51 8.35
C ALA A 62 12.71 -12.14 8.79
N ILE A 63 12.09 -11.06 8.32
CA ILE A 63 12.39 -9.69 8.71
C ILE A 63 11.26 -9.19 9.62
N THR A 64 11.64 -8.62 10.76
CA THR A 64 10.71 -7.99 11.71
C THR A 64 10.57 -6.50 11.45
N ALA A 65 9.52 -5.89 12.01
CA ALA A 65 9.30 -4.44 11.93
C ALA A 65 10.53 -3.61 12.37
N GLY A 66 11.21 -4.03 13.43
CA GLY A 66 12.41 -3.34 13.92
C GLY A 66 13.62 -3.44 13.00
N GLN A 67 13.69 -4.47 12.15
CA GLN A 67 14.74 -4.66 11.15
C GLN A 67 14.43 -3.94 9.84
N VAL A 68 13.17 -3.66 9.55
CA VAL A 68 12.77 -2.74 8.48
C VAL A 68 13.05 -1.31 8.93
N GLY A 69 14.31 -0.92 8.82
CA GLY A 69 14.77 0.41 9.20
C GLY A 69 14.60 1.44 8.09
N GLU A 70 14.85 2.70 8.46
CA GLU A 70 14.86 3.88 7.56
C GLU A 70 15.76 3.72 6.34
N LYS A 71 16.77 2.83 6.38
CA LYS A 71 17.67 2.56 5.26
C LYS A 71 17.03 1.75 4.15
N LEU A 72 16.03 0.90 4.45
CA LEU A 72 15.39 0.07 3.43
C LEU A 72 14.48 0.92 2.53
N SER A 73 13.73 1.84 3.13
CA SER A 73 12.77 2.69 2.42
C SER A 73 13.35 3.42 1.20
N PRO A 74 14.45 4.20 1.28
CA PRO A 74 14.99 4.90 0.12
C PRO A 74 15.49 3.95 -0.97
N LEU A 75 16.00 2.77 -0.59
CA LEU A 75 16.47 1.78 -1.56
C LEU A 75 15.31 1.14 -2.32
N VAL A 76 14.24 0.75 -1.63
CA VAL A 76 13.03 0.20 -2.26
C VAL A 76 12.34 1.25 -3.11
N LEU A 77 12.27 2.50 -2.65
CA LEU A 77 11.72 3.61 -3.43
C LEU A 77 12.53 3.85 -4.70
N SER A 78 13.87 3.87 -4.63
CA SER A 78 14.71 4.02 -5.82
C SER A 78 14.52 2.87 -6.83
N ALA A 79 14.26 1.66 -6.33
CA ALA A 79 14.04 0.49 -7.16
C ALA A 79 12.69 0.52 -7.92
N LEU A 80 11.75 1.38 -7.52
CA LEU A 80 10.52 1.60 -8.30
C LEU A 80 10.84 2.15 -9.69
N GLU A 81 11.97 2.84 -9.87
CA GLU A 81 12.40 3.49 -11.12
C GLU A 81 13.28 2.61 -12.02
N GLU A 82 13.37 1.30 -11.76
CA GLU A 82 14.15 0.38 -12.62
C GLU A 82 13.59 0.27 -14.05
N ASP A 83 14.47 0.09 -15.04
CA ASP A 83 14.10 -0.05 -16.46
C ASP A 83 13.26 -1.31 -16.73
N SER A 84 13.55 -2.38 -15.99
CA SER A 84 12.90 -3.68 -16.16
C SER A 84 11.55 -3.71 -15.44
N GLN A 85 10.49 -4.11 -16.15
CA GLN A 85 9.16 -4.33 -15.59
C GLN A 85 9.21 -5.27 -14.36
N THR A 86 9.97 -6.37 -14.43
CA THR A 86 10.09 -7.32 -13.31
C THR A 86 10.66 -6.65 -12.06
N SER A 87 11.65 -5.79 -12.21
CA SER A 87 12.29 -5.10 -11.11
C SER A 87 11.33 -4.11 -10.46
N ARG A 88 10.60 -3.31 -11.27
CA ARG A 88 9.56 -2.41 -10.77
C ARG A 88 8.45 -3.15 -10.06
N LEU A 89 8.00 -4.28 -10.60
CA LEU A 89 6.99 -5.14 -9.98
C LEU A 89 7.46 -5.67 -8.62
N LEU A 90 8.69 -6.18 -8.54
CA LEU A 90 9.27 -6.65 -7.28
C LEU A 90 9.45 -5.52 -6.27
N ALA A 91 9.82 -4.32 -6.71
CA ALA A 91 9.91 -3.13 -5.87
C ALA A 91 8.54 -2.73 -5.31
N CYS A 92 7.50 -2.63 -6.15
CA CYS A 92 6.12 -2.36 -5.70
C CYS A 92 5.65 -3.41 -4.69
N ARG A 93 5.88 -4.70 -4.95
CA ARG A 93 5.52 -5.78 -4.01
C ARG A 93 6.27 -5.70 -2.70
N SER A 94 7.57 -5.39 -2.74
CA SER A 94 8.40 -5.23 -1.54
C SER A 94 7.93 -4.05 -0.69
N LEU A 95 7.54 -2.95 -1.34
CA LEU A 95 6.97 -1.77 -0.67
C LEU A 95 5.59 -2.07 -0.06
N SER A 96 4.72 -2.80 -0.77
CA SER A 96 3.45 -3.29 -0.21
C SER A 96 3.65 -4.13 1.04
N ALA A 97 4.55 -5.12 0.99
CA ALA A 97 4.85 -5.96 2.15
C ALA A 97 5.48 -5.16 3.31
N THR A 98 6.29 -4.14 2.99
CA THR A 98 6.82 -3.20 3.98
C THR A 98 5.70 -2.39 4.65
N LEU A 99 4.79 -1.81 3.87
CA LEU A 99 3.64 -1.05 4.40
C LEU A 99 2.72 -1.94 5.26
N GLN A 100 2.52 -3.20 4.88
CA GLN A 100 1.77 -4.16 5.72
C GLN A 100 2.46 -4.42 7.06
N LEU A 101 3.79 -4.46 7.08
CA LEU A 101 4.55 -4.79 8.28
C LEU A 101 4.70 -3.60 9.24
N ILE A 102 4.97 -2.40 8.71
CA ILE A 102 5.32 -1.24 9.54
C ILE A 102 4.48 0.02 9.28
N GLY A 103 3.58 0.01 8.30
CA GLY A 103 2.89 1.21 7.82
C GLY A 103 2.22 2.03 8.92
N THR A 104 1.45 1.40 9.81
CA THR A 104 0.76 2.07 10.93
C THR A 104 1.70 2.56 12.04
N SER A 105 2.97 2.17 12.01
CA SER A 105 4.00 2.61 12.95
C SER A 105 4.88 3.72 12.37
N LEU A 106 4.72 4.06 11.09
CA LEU A 106 5.49 5.11 10.44
C LEU A 106 4.93 6.49 10.79
N HIS A 107 5.82 7.45 10.98
CA HIS A 107 5.43 8.85 11.08
C HIS A 107 4.73 9.29 9.78
N HIS A 108 3.66 10.07 9.89
CA HIS A 108 2.94 10.62 8.73
C HIS A 108 3.82 11.35 7.72
N GLU A 109 4.91 12.02 8.13
CA GLU A 109 5.86 12.64 7.19
C GLU A 109 6.57 11.59 6.32
N ALA A 110 6.95 10.44 6.90
CA ALA A 110 7.56 9.35 6.14
C ALA A 110 6.53 8.72 5.20
N LEU A 111 5.29 8.51 5.64
CA LEU A 111 4.19 8.07 4.79
C LEU A 111 3.98 9.05 3.62
N ASN A 112 3.95 10.36 3.87
CA ASN A 112 3.73 11.38 2.85
C ASN A 112 4.88 11.48 1.82
N ARG A 113 6.05 10.88 2.09
CA ARG A 113 7.13 10.71 1.10
C ARG A 113 6.99 9.45 0.24
N ILE A 114 6.19 8.48 0.66
CA ILE A 114 6.03 7.18 -0.02
C ILE A 114 4.98 7.25 -1.13
N TYR A 115 3.79 7.78 -0.84
CA TYR A 115 2.69 7.74 -1.82
C TYR A 115 2.99 8.45 -3.16
N PRO A 116 3.76 9.56 -3.24
CA PRO A 116 4.03 10.19 -4.53
C PRO A 116 4.83 9.27 -5.45
N GLU A 117 5.76 8.49 -4.89
CA GLU A 117 6.55 7.51 -5.64
C GLU A 117 5.70 6.35 -6.16
N LEU A 118 4.67 5.94 -5.40
CA LEU A 118 3.68 4.97 -5.85
C LEU A 118 2.79 5.53 -6.97
N LEU A 119 2.39 6.81 -6.88
CA LEU A 119 1.57 7.45 -7.91
C LEU A 119 2.30 7.51 -9.26
N LYS A 120 3.61 7.76 -9.27
CA LYS A 120 4.42 7.68 -10.50
C LYS A 120 4.39 6.32 -11.18
N ARG A 121 3.96 5.24 -10.51
CA ARG A 121 3.81 3.89 -11.08
C ARG A 121 2.43 3.64 -11.67
N LEU A 122 1.49 4.56 -11.51
CA LEU A 122 0.20 4.51 -12.22
C LEU A 122 0.33 4.93 -13.68
N ASP A 123 1.44 5.53 -14.08
CA ASP A 123 1.77 5.80 -15.49
C ASP A 123 2.62 4.68 -16.14
N ASP A 124 2.76 3.53 -15.48
CA ASP A 124 3.55 2.42 -16.02
C ASP A 124 2.88 1.82 -17.26
N SER A 125 3.69 1.44 -18.25
CA SER A 125 3.23 0.73 -19.44
C SER A 125 2.58 -0.63 -19.12
N SER A 126 2.99 -1.27 -18.02
CA SER A 126 2.46 -2.57 -17.59
C SER A 126 1.30 -2.39 -16.63
N GLU A 127 0.13 -2.93 -17.00
CA GLU A 127 -1.06 -2.98 -16.15
C GLU A 127 -0.82 -3.74 -14.84
N GLU A 128 0.04 -4.76 -14.85
CA GLU A 128 0.42 -5.49 -13.64
C GLU A 128 1.17 -4.58 -12.64
N VAL A 129 2.10 -3.76 -13.13
CA VAL A 129 2.82 -2.79 -12.28
C VAL A 129 1.87 -1.73 -11.74
N ARG A 130 0.97 -1.19 -12.59
CA ARG A 130 -0.07 -0.23 -12.17
C ARG A 130 -0.96 -0.83 -11.08
N SER A 131 -1.38 -2.08 -11.25
CA SER A 131 -2.24 -2.79 -10.30
C SER A 131 -1.57 -2.99 -8.94
N VAL A 132 -0.32 -3.45 -8.90
CA VAL A 132 0.41 -3.61 -7.62
C VAL A 132 0.70 -2.25 -6.97
N ALA A 133 0.95 -1.20 -7.76
CA ALA A 133 1.09 0.14 -7.23
C ALA A 133 -0.20 0.64 -6.56
N LEU A 134 -1.37 0.42 -7.18
CA LEU A 134 -2.67 0.74 -6.56
C LEU A 134 -2.89 -0.04 -5.25
N GLN A 135 -2.51 -1.32 -5.22
CA GLN A 135 -2.55 -2.09 -3.98
C GLN A 135 -1.69 -1.45 -2.88
N ALA A 136 -0.47 -1.01 -3.22
CA ALA A 136 0.41 -0.31 -2.29
C ALA A 136 -0.18 1.03 -1.82
N VAL A 137 -0.82 1.80 -2.72
CA VAL A 137 -1.54 3.04 -2.36
C VAL A 137 -2.69 2.72 -1.39
N GLY A 138 -3.44 1.64 -1.63
CA GLY A 138 -4.46 1.18 -0.70
C GLY A 138 -3.90 0.83 0.67
N LEU A 139 -2.72 0.18 0.75
CA LEU A 139 -2.04 -0.11 2.01
C LEU A 139 -1.54 1.16 2.71
N TRP A 140 -1.05 2.13 1.94
CA TRP A 140 -0.68 3.45 2.44
C TRP A 140 -1.89 4.16 3.08
N LEU A 141 -3.07 4.16 2.43
CA LEU A 141 -4.30 4.70 3.03
C LEU A 141 -4.67 3.98 4.33
N SER A 142 -4.49 2.65 4.38
CA SER A 142 -4.68 1.85 5.60
C SER A 142 -3.69 2.16 6.71
N SER A 143 -2.56 2.77 6.38
CA SER A 143 -1.51 3.13 7.32
C SER A 143 -1.77 4.48 7.98
N LEU A 144 -2.76 5.25 7.49
CA LEU A 144 -3.19 6.50 8.09
C LEU A 144 -4.02 6.18 9.33
N THR A 145 -3.35 6.18 10.49
CA THR A 145 -3.95 5.92 11.80
C THR A 145 -4.78 7.12 12.29
N SER A 146 -5.50 6.95 13.41
CA SER A 146 -6.44 7.95 13.94
C SER A 146 -5.78 9.28 14.37
N ASP A 147 -4.47 9.31 14.52
CA ASP A 147 -3.67 10.51 14.79
C ASP A 147 -3.30 11.28 13.51
N TYR A 148 -3.56 10.73 12.32
CA TYR A 148 -3.39 11.46 11.06
C TYR A 148 -4.42 12.58 10.97
N ASN A 149 -3.97 13.82 10.87
CA ASN A 149 -4.83 14.99 10.73
C ASN A 149 -5.10 15.26 9.25
N PRO A 150 -6.31 14.95 8.72
CA PRO A 150 -6.60 15.09 7.29
C PRO A 150 -6.63 16.54 6.82
N GLU A 151 -6.94 17.49 7.70
CA GLU A 151 -6.95 18.92 7.40
C GLU A 151 -5.53 19.48 7.29
N LEU A 152 -4.64 19.08 8.20
CA LEU A 152 -3.23 19.48 8.16
C LEU A 152 -2.54 18.97 6.88
N PHE A 153 -2.86 17.74 6.47
CA PHE A 153 -2.29 17.10 5.29
C PHE A 153 -3.22 17.14 4.07
N ALA A 154 -4.22 18.01 4.05
CA ALA A 154 -5.17 18.16 2.95
C ALA A 154 -4.49 18.33 1.57
N PRO A 155 -3.37 19.08 1.42
CA PRO A 155 -2.67 19.16 0.14
C PRO A 155 -2.15 17.81 -0.38
N HIS A 156 -1.69 16.92 0.51
CA HIS A 156 -1.24 15.58 0.13
C HIS A 156 -2.39 14.71 -0.33
N LEU A 157 -3.51 14.72 0.43
CA LEU A 157 -4.72 13.99 0.08
C LEU A 157 -5.36 14.50 -1.20
N GLN A 158 -5.38 15.82 -1.41
CA GLN A 158 -5.91 16.44 -2.62
C GLN A 158 -5.11 15.99 -3.84
N LEU A 159 -3.77 16.02 -3.77
CA LEU A 159 -2.91 15.51 -4.84
C LEU A 159 -3.20 14.03 -5.12
N LEU A 160 -3.26 13.21 -4.07
CA LEU A 160 -3.56 11.78 -4.19
C LEU A 160 -4.89 11.54 -4.92
N PHE A 161 -5.97 12.20 -4.47
CA PHE A 161 -7.30 12.03 -5.05
C PHE A 161 -7.36 12.52 -6.49
N GLN A 162 -6.77 13.68 -6.80
CA GLN A 162 -6.69 14.20 -8.16
C GLN A 162 -5.99 13.21 -9.09
N GLN A 163 -4.85 12.65 -8.68
CA GLN A 163 -4.13 11.67 -9.51
C GLN A 163 -4.95 10.38 -9.69
N LEU A 164 -5.49 9.81 -8.61
CA LEU A 164 -6.32 8.60 -8.70
C LEU A 164 -7.55 8.80 -9.59
N LEU A 165 -8.23 9.96 -9.48
CA LEU A 165 -9.39 10.27 -10.31
C LEU A 165 -9.06 10.32 -11.81
N LEU A 166 -7.83 10.70 -12.22
CA LEU A 166 -7.41 10.61 -13.62
C LEU A 166 -7.36 9.15 -14.11
N HIS A 167 -6.99 8.22 -13.23
CA HIS A 167 -6.90 6.79 -13.57
C HIS A 167 -8.25 6.05 -13.52
N LEU A 168 -9.37 6.72 -13.24
CA LEU A 168 -10.69 6.15 -13.52
C LEU A 168 -10.91 5.95 -15.04
N ASP A 169 -10.14 6.66 -15.86
CA ASP A 169 -10.09 6.54 -17.32
C ASP A 169 -8.90 5.68 -17.82
N ASP A 170 -8.26 4.88 -16.95
CA ASP A 170 -7.18 3.96 -17.36
C ASP A 170 -7.61 3.07 -18.55
N PRO A 171 -6.73 2.77 -19.53
CA PRO A 171 -7.08 1.91 -20.65
C PRO A 171 -7.52 0.49 -20.25
N ASP A 172 -7.08 0.00 -19.08
CA ASP A 172 -7.44 -1.31 -18.55
C ASP A 172 -8.60 -1.22 -17.55
N SER A 173 -9.70 -1.93 -17.82
CA SER A 173 -10.89 -1.87 -16.97
C SER A 173 -10.69 -2.44 -15.56
N ALA A 174 -9.81 -3.42 -15.38
CA ALA A 174 -9.51 -3.97 -14.06
C ALA A 174 -8.70 -2.98 -13.22
N VAL A 175 -7.81 -2.21 -13.83
CA VAL A 175 -7.13 -1.08 -13.18
C VAL A 175 -8.15 0.00 -12.79
N GLN A 176 -9.08 0.36 -13.67
CA GLN A 176 -10.16 1.33 -13.34
C GLN A 176 -10.99 0.89 -12.13
N ASP A 177 -11.33 -0.40 -12.03
CA ASP A 177 -12.08 -0.94 -10.89
C ASP A 177 -11.24 -0.90 -9.59
N GLN A 178 -9.94 -1.19 -9.66
CA GLN A 178 -9.04 -1.06 -8.51
C GLN A 178 -8.90 0.39 -8.05
N VAL A 179 -8.79 1.35 -8.98
CA VAL A 179 -8.76 2.78 -8.66
C VAL A 179 -10.02 3.18 -7.89
N LEU A 180 -11.20 2.73 -8.34
CA LEU A 180 -12.46 3.00 -7.66
C LEU A 180 -12.46 2.47 -6.23
N GLU A 181 -12.00 1.24 -6.00
CA GLU A 181 -11.91 0.68 -4.64
C GLU A 181 -10.91 1.43 -3.75
N VAL A 182 -9.78 1.87 -4.29
CA VAL A 182 -8.81 2.71 -3.55
C VAL A 182 -9.43 4.08 -3.21
N LEU A 183 -10.19 4.69 -4.12
CA LEU A 183 -10.90 5.96 -3.88
C LEU A 183 -12.00 5.81 -2.81
N LYS A 184 -12.77 4.73 -2.82
CA LYS A 184 -13.73 4.41 -1.75
C LYS A 184 -13.05 4.26 -0.40
N LYS A 185 -11.85 3.66 -0.36
CA LYS A 185 -11.04 3.65 0.86
C LYS A 185 -10.59 5.06 1.25
N GLY A 186 -10.21 5.88 0.28
CA GLY A 186 -9.87 7.29 0.50
C GLY A 186 -11.01 8.12 1.09
N SER A 187 -12.27 7.79 0.80
CA SER A 187 -13.41 8.53 1.35
C SER A 187 -13.57 8.39 2.86
N SER A 188 -13.03 7.34 3.50
CA SER A 188 -13.05 7.27 4.96
C SER A 188 -12.05 8.22 5.62
N VAL A 189 -11.03 8.66 4.89
CA VAL A 189 -9.98 9.57 5.40
C VAL A 189 -10.42 11.03 5.29
N HIS A 190 -10.96 11.43 4.14
CA HIS A 190 -11.40 12.82 3.93
C HIS A 190 -12.56 12.89 2.90
N PRO A 191 -13.79 12.56 3.32
CA PRO A 191 -14.93 12.40 2.41
C PRO A 191 -15.30 13.68 1.66
N SER A 192 -15.33 14.81 2.36
CA SER A 192 -15.69 16.12 1.79
C SER A 192 -14.72 16.59 0.71
N LEU A 193 -13.41 16.41 0.94
CA LEU A 193 -12.38 16.72 -0.03
C LEU A 193 -12.52 15.84 -1.27
N LEU A 194 -12.61 14.52 -1.08
CA LEU A 194 -12.73 13.58 -2.21
C LEU A 194 -14.00 13.83 -3.03
N GLN A 195 -15.14 14.10 -2.37
CA GLN A 195 -16.38 14.45 -3.05
C GLN A 195 -16.19 15.66 -3.95
N ARG A 196 -15.62 16.76 -3.42
CA ARG A 196 -15.38 17.99 -4.19
C ARG A 196 -14.48 17.74 -5.40
N GLU A 197 -13.39 16.99 -5.23
CA GLU A 197 -12.48 16.68 -6.33
C GLU A 197 -13.15 15.77 -7.38
N ALA A 198 -13.96 14.79 -6.96
CA ALA A 198 -14.70 13.90 -7.86
C ALA A 198 -15.77 14.66 -8.67
N GLU A 199 -16.54 15.55 -8.04
CA GLU A 199 -17.51 16.42 -8.72
C GLU A 199 -16.83 17.33 -9.76
N ALA A 200 -15.66 17.88 -9.45
CA ALA A 200 -14.93 18.80 -10.32
C ALA A 200 -14.38 18.15 -11.61
N VAL A 201 -14.24 16.82 -11.63
CA VAL A 201 -13.71 16.07 -12.78
C VAL A 201 -14.72 15.15 -13.44
N ARG A 202 -15.89 14.89 -12.82
CA ARG A 202 -16.93 13.98 -13.29
C ARG A 202 -17.23 14.12 -14.79
N ASP A 203 -17.54 15.34 -15.23
CA ASP A 203 -17.96 15.61 -16.61
C ASP A 203 -16.78 15.69 -17.60
N LYS A 204 -15.54 15.58 -17.09
CA LYS A 204 -14.31 15.55 -17.90
C LYS A 204 -13.81 14.13 -18.17
N GLN A 205 -14.33 13.14 -17.45
CA GLN A 205 -13.99 11.72 -17.66
C GLN A 205 -14.55 11.23 -19.00
N ARG A 206 -13.93 10.21 -19.58
CA ARG A 206 -14.45 9.49 -20.76
C ARG A 206 -15.81 8.88 -20.47
N SER A 207 -16.02 8.40 -19.24
CA SER A 207 -17.31 7.92 -18.75
C SER A 207 -17.55 8.38 -17.30
N PRO A 208 -18.72 8.96 -16.98
CA PRO A 208 -19.02 9.41 -15.62
C PRO A 208 -19.31 8.25 -14.66
N LEU A 209 -19.52 7.03 -15.17
CA LEU A 209 -20.06 5.89 -14.40
C LEU A 209 -19.30 5.62 -13.10
N ARG A 210 -17.96 5.56 -13.11
CA ARG A 210 -17.20 5.26 -11.90
C ARG A 210 -17.14 6.44 -10.93
N CYS A 211 -17.12 7.68 -11.44
CA CYS A 211 -17.29 8.85 -10.60
C CYS A 211 -18.67 8.86 -9.92
N ASP A 212 -19.74 8.50 -10.63
CA ASP A 212 -21.08 8.39 -10.08
C ASP A 212 -21.15 7.33 -8.98
N LEU A 213 -20.56 6.16 -9.20
CA LEU A 213 -20.45 5.10 -8.19
C LEU A 213 -19.67 5.55 -6.95
N LEU A 214 -18.59 6.32 -7.14
CA LEU A 214 -17.82 6.89 -6.03
C LEU A 214 -18.65 7.92 -5.24
N LEU A 215 -19.31 8.85 -5.92
CA LEU A 215 -20.14 9.88 -5.28
C LEU A 215 -21.33 9.26 -4.53
N GLN A 216 -21.93 8.22 -5.09
CA GLN A 216 -22.97 7.43 -4.42
C GLN A 216 -22.43 6.75 -3.16
N HIS A 217 -21.22 6.18 -3.22
CA HIS A 217 -20.58 5.58 -2.04
C HIS A 217 -20.34 6.61 -0.94
N ILE A 218 -19.82 7.80 -1.27
CA ILE A 218 -19.54 8.87 -0.31
C ILE A 218 -20.84 9.39 0.35
N SER A 219 -21.92 9.47 -0.44
CA SER A 219 -23.23 9.97 0.05
C SER A 219 -24.01 8.93 0.86
N SER A 220 -23.63 7.65 0.80
CA SER A 220 -24.33 6.59 1.52
C SER A 220 -23.92 6.64 3.00
N PRO A 221 -24.87 6.62 3.96
CA PRO A 221 -24.52 6.56 5.37
C PRO A 221 -23.76 5.25 5.62
N SER A 222 -22.55 5.35 6.17
CA SER A 222 -21.77 4.19 6.60
C SER A 222 -22.62 3.37 7.58
N THR A 223 -23.18 2.24 7.14
CA THR A 223 -23.80 1.27 8.04
C THR A 223 -22.69 0.55 8.79
N GLU A 224 -22.14 1.21 9.82
CA GLU A 224 -21.41 0.53 10.88
C GLU A 224 -22.37 0.23 12.03
N THR A 225 -22.24 -1.00 12.49
CA THR A 225 -23.16 -1.76 13.31
C THR A 225 -23.03 -1.36 14.79
N ASP A 226 -23.83 -0.41 15.26
CA ASP A 226 -24.13 -0.26 16.69
C ASP A 226 -25.25 -1.23 17.10
N ALA A 227 -24.97 -2.53 17.02
CA ALA A 227 -25.82 -3.57 17.59
C ALA A 227 -25.34 -3.94 19.01
N SER A 228 -25.28 -2.96 19.90
CA SER A 228 -25.13 -3.22 21.33
C SER A 228 -25.59 -2.05 22.18
N ASN A 229 -26.87 -1.68 22.13
CA ASN A 229 -27.52 -1.08 23.31
C ASN A 229 -29.05 -1.13 23.27
N THR A 230 -29.67 -2.31 23.41
CA THR A 230 -31.04 -2.39 23.93
C THR A 230 -31.34 -3.76 24.55
N GLN A 231 -30.71 -4.07 25.69
CA GLN A 231 -31.35 -4.99 26.64
C GLN A 231 -32.22 -4.17 27.58
N ASN A 232 -33.49 -4.25 27.23
CA ASN A 232 -34.64 -3.65 27.85
C ASN A 232 -34.76 -4.06 29.34
N THR A 233 -34.83 -3.03 30.16
CA THR A 233 -35.40 -3.00 31.50
C THR A 233 -36.82 -3.59 31.48
N SER A 234 -36.98 -4.87 31.78
CA SER A 234 -38.31 -5.40 32.17
C SER A 234 -38.18 -6.68 33.00
N ARG A 235 -38.13 -6.55 34.32
CA ARG A 235 -38.79 -7.46 35.29
C ARG A 235 -38.45 -7.05 36.71
N LEU A 236 -39.46 -6.55 37.44
CA LEU A 236 -39.85 -6.96 38.80
C LEU A 236 -40.66 -5.85 39.51
N LYS A 237 -41.97 -5.89 39.31
CA LYS A 237 -43.05 -5.59 40.27
C LYS A 237 -44.12 -6.64 39.93
N VAL A 238 -44.67 -7.48 40.81
CA VAL A 238 -45.43 -7.31 42.07
C VAL A 238 -45.50 -8.75 42.68
N VAL A 239 -45.09 -9.06 43.93
CA VAL A 239 -45.85 -9.07 45.24
C VAL A 239 -47.13 -9.94 45.17
N PRO A 240 -47.53 -10.77 46.18
CA PRO A 240 -47.50 -10.60 47.65
C PRO A 240 -46.36 -11.30 48.39
#